data_AF-A0AAV4W5D0-F1
#
_entry.id   AF-A0AAV4W5D0-F1
#
_cell.length_a   1.000
_cell.length_b   1.000
_cell.length_c   1.000
_cell.angle_alpha   90.00
_cell.angle_beta   90.00
_cell.angle_gamma   90.00
#
_symmetry.space_group_name_H-M   'P 1'
#
loop_
_entity.id
_entity.type
_entity.pdbx_description
1 polymer ?
#
loop_
_entity_poly.entity_id
_entity_poly.type
_entity_poly.pdbx_seq_one_letter_code
_entity_poly.pdbx_strand_id
1 'polypeptide(L)'
;MSNKSVEVEPTEETEMVSIEIPNSGGARKSKLVTSGDTICHFYEDARTMWDVVQRGSKISNNGRCLGFRNFKPDFSWITYNEFIERAEHFGSGLIRMGLTPGQSSNVGIYAQNCIEWAVAQYGCWSQSAIIIPLYDTLGPDASIFIIKQAPKPSDICLICYTSGTTGDPKGVMLTHENLISATGSLMVNFPVSTEDSLISYLPSAHVYEQLNRASIFLNGASIGFFSGDVAKLVEDMKILQPTIFQLYQEF
;
A
#
# COMPACT_ATOMS: atom_id res chain seq x y z
N MET A 1 -3.84 -2.07 -30.57
CA MET A 1 -4.97 -2.62 -29.79
C MET A 1 -5.68 -1.44 -29.14
N SER A 2 -7.00 -1.41 -29.17
CA SER A 2 -7.81 -0.25 -28.73
C SER A 2 -7.71 -0.09 -27.22
N ASN A 3 -7.10 1.02 -26.76
CA ASN A 3 -7.15 1.46 -25.37
C ASN A 3 -8.59 1.82 -25.02
N LYS A 4 -9.23 1.02 -24.18
CA LYS A 4 -10.45 1.41 -23.47
C LYS A 4 -10.09 1.59 -22.01
N SER A 5 -10.03 2.83 -21.56
CA SER A 5 -10.19 3.16 -20.15
C SER A 5 -11.51 2.53 -19.68
N VAL A 6 -11.47 1.72 -18.63
CA VAL A 6 -12.68 1.11 -18.07
C VAL A 6 -13.31 2.18 -17.16
N GLU A 7 -14.39 2.82 -17.62
CA GLU A 7 -15.26 3.57 -16.74
C GLU A 7 -15.94 2.58 -15.79
N VAL A 8 -15.60 2.66 -14.50
CA VAL A 8 -16.18 1.82 -13.45
C VAL A 8 -17.31 2.62 -12.80
N GLU A 9 -18.55 2.32 -13.20
CA GLU A 9 -19.72 2.80 -12.46
C GLU A 9 -19.84 2.01 -11.14
N PRO A 10 -20.18 2.67 -10.01
CA PRO A 10 -20.40 1.98 -8.74
C PRO A 10 -21.49 0.92 -8.90
N THR A 11 -21.18 -0.35 -8.58
CA THR A 11 -22.18 -1.41 -8.58
C THR A 11 -23.09 -1.29 -7.36
N GLU A 12 -24.40 -1.51 -7.54
CA GLU A 12 -25.37 -1.60 -6.43
C GLU A 12 -24.91 -2.66 -5.40
N GLU A 13 -25.06 -2.34 -4.10
CA GLU A 13 -24.46 -3.02 -2.92
C GLU A 13 -24.72 -4.54 -2.80
N THR A 14 -25.58 -5.13 -3.63
CA THR A 14 -26.04 -6.52 -3.52
C THR A 14 -25.49 -7.50 -4.56
N GLU A 15 -24.79 -7.05 -5.59
CA GLU A 15 -24.22 -7.99 -6.58
C GLU A 15 -22.80 -8.44 -6.23
N MET A 16 -22.56 -9.76 -6.28
CA MET A 16 -21.20 -10.31 -6.17
C MET A 16 -20.31 -9.76 -7.31
N VAL A 17 -19.38 -8.90 -6.93
CA VAL A 17 -18.38 -8.18 -7.73
C VAL A 17 -17.19 -9.03 -8.25
N SER A 18 -17.11 -10.28 -7.78
CA SER A 18 -16.16 -11.27 -8.28
C SER A 18 -16.90 -12.43 -8.92
N ILE A 19 -16.32 -13.03 -9.95
CA ILE A 19 -16.82 -14.22 -10.64
C ILE A 19 -15.84 -15.39 -10.45
N GLU A 20 -16.37 -16.60 -10.32
CA GLU A 20 -15.53 -17.79 -10.20
C GLU A 20 -14.80 -18.06 -11.52
N ILE A 21 -13.50 -18.38 -11.41
CA ILE A 21 -12.69 -18.78 -12.55
C ILE A 21 -13.02 -20.26 -12.85
N PRO A 22 -13.53 -20.59 -14.04
CA PRO A 22 -13.88 -21.97 -14.37
C PRO A 22 -12.70 -22.93 -14.16
N ASN A 23 -12.96 -24.09 -13.55
CA ASN A 23 -11.98 -25.16 -13.29
C ASN A 23 -10.80 -24.76 -12.38
N SER A 24 -10.92 -23.69 -11.59
CA SER A 24 -9.86 -23.23 -10.69
C SER A 24 -9.90 -23.83 -9.28
N GLY A 25 -10.95 -24.59 -8.95
CA GLY A 25 -11.16 -25.09 -7.59
C GLY A 25 -11.64 -24.02 -6.60
N GLY A 26 -12.39 -23.02 -7.06
CA GLY A 26 -12.99 -21.96 -6.24
C GLY A 26 -12.27 -20.61 -6.27
N ALA A 27 -11.22 -20.44 -7.10
CA ALA A 27 -10.59 -19.15 -7.27
C ALA A 27 -11.54 -18.16 -7.97
N ARG A 28 -11.51 -16.89 -7.57
CA ARG A 28 -12.39 -15.84 -8.10
C ARG A 28 -11.56 -14.70 -8.69
N LYS A 29 -12.10 -14.06 -9.73
CA LYS A 29 -11.54 -12.84 -10.34
C LYS A 29 -12.55 -11.70 -10.30
N SER A 30 -12.09 -10.46 -10.38
CA SER A 30 -12.97 -9.29 -10.51
C SER A 30 -13.83 -9.39 -11.79
N LYS A 31 -15.10 -8.94 -11.72
CA LYS A 31 -16.00 -8.81 -12.88
C LYS A 31 -15.42 -7.93 -13.99
N LEU A 32 -14.51 -7.02 -13.66
CA LEU A 32 -13.86 -6.14 -14.63
C LEU A 32 -12.89 -6.88 -15.57
N VAL A 33 -12.43 -8.08 -15.19
CA VAL A 33 -11.52 -8.90 -15.99
C VAL A 33 -12.31 -9.60 -17.12
N THR A 34 -12.55 -8.86 -18.21
CA THR A 34 -13.42 -9.25 -19.33
C THR A 34 -12.72 -10.07 -20.43
N SER A 35 -11.40 -9.98 -20.56
CA SER A 35 -10.58 -10.86 -21.42
C SER A 35 -9.76 -11.83 -20.57
N GLY A 36 -9.13 -12.84 -21.21
CA GLY A 36 -8.31 -13.85 -20.52
C GLY A 36 -7.04 -13.31 -19.85
N ASP A 37 -6.76 -12.01 -19.98
CA ASP A 37 -5.61 -11.34 -19.36
C ASP A 37 -6.04 -10.61 -18.08
N THR A 38 -5.17 -10.62 -17.07
CA THR A 38 -5.37 -9.90 -15.80
C THR A 38 -5.40 -8.38 -16.02
N ILE A 39 -6.26 -7.66 -15.29
CA ILE A 39 -6.12 -6.20 -15.21
C ILE A 39 -4.89 -5.89 -14.35
N CYS A 40 -3.86 -5.32 -14.99
CA CYS A 40 -2.60 -4.94 -14.33
C CYS A 40 -2.58 -3.49 -13.83
N HIS A 41 -3.43 -2.61 -14.38
CA HIS A 41 -3.58 -1.21 -13.97
C HIS A 41 -4.96 -0.70 -14.35
N PHE A 42 -5.53 0.20 -13.53
CA PHE A 42 -6.86 0.79 -13.75
C PHE A 42 -6.79 2.11 -14.52
N TYR A 43 -5.78 2.93 -14.21
CA TYR A 43 -5.53 4.19 -14.89
C TYR A 43 -4.22 4.09 -15.68
N GLU A 44 -4.25 4.59 -16.90
CA GLU A 44 -3.09 4.54 -17.81
C GLU A 44 -1.88 5.30 -17.28
N ASP A 45 -2.10 6.31 -16.44
CA ASP A 45 -1.10 7.16 -15.79
C ASP A 45 -0.71 6.68 -14.38
N ALA A 46 -1.17 5.51 -13.93
CA ALA A 46 -0.82 4.91 -12.64
C ALA A 46 -0.43 3.44 -12.81
N ARG A 47 0.83 3.19 -13.15
CA ARG A 47 1.35 1.84 -13.46
C ARG A 47 2.35 1.32 -12.43
N THR A 48 2.89 2.19 -11.59
CA THR A 48 3.76 1.87 -10.46
C THR A 48 3.24 2.51 -9.18
N MET A 49 3.67 2.03 -8.02
CA MET A 49 3.31 2.66 -6.73
C MET A 49 3.82 4.11 -6.64
N TRP A 50 4.88 4.46 -7.37
CA TRP A 50 5.33 5.84 -7.50
C TRP A 50 4.36 6.68 -8.34
N ASP A 51 3.86 6.14 -9.46
CA ASP A 51 2.85 6.83 -10.26
C ASP A 51 1.54 7.06 -9.49
N VAL A 52 1.18 6.11 -8.60
CA VAL A 52 0.00 6.22 -7.72
C VAL A 52 0.04 7.51 -6.89
N VAL A 53 1.16 7.82 -6.24
CA VAL A 53 1.26 9.06 -5.43
C VAL A 53 1.29 10.31 -6.31
N GLN A 54 1.92 10.24 -7.48
CA GLN A 54 1.95 11.37 -8.42
C GLN A 54 0.56 11.68 -8.98
N ARG A 55 -0.22 10.65 -9.30
CA ARG A 55 -1.62 10.78 -9.69
C ARG A 55 -2.45 11.36 -8.55
N GLY A 56 -2.31 10.81 -7.34
CA GLY A 56 -2.98 11.31 -6.12
C GLY A 56 -2.74 12.80 -5.90
N SER A 57 -1.51 13.29 -6.09
CA SER A 57 -1.18 14.72 -6.03
C SER A 57 -1.96 15.56 -7.05
N LYS A 58 -2.00 15.11 -8.31
CA LYS A 58 -2.69 15.81 -9.41
C LYS A 58 -4.19 15.91 -9.16
N ILE A 59 -4.84 14.78 -8.80
CA ILE A 59 -6.30 14.72 -8.66
C ILE A 59 -6.80 15.38 -7.38
N SER A 60 -6.00 15.38 -6.31
CA SER A 60 -6.31 16.08 -5.07
C SER A 60 -5.98 17.58 -5.12
N ASN A 61 -5.37 18.06 -6.21
CA ASN A 61 -4.82 19.41 -6.33
C ASN A 61 -3.88 19.76 -5.17
N ASN A 62 -2.92 18.86 -4.89
CA ASN A 62 -2.00 18.93 -3.74
C ASN A 62 -2.73 18.97 -2.38
N GLY A 63 -3.75 18.13 -2.22
CA GLY A 63 -4.51 18.02 -0.97
C GLY A 63 -3.72 17.39 0.17
N ARG A 64 -4.40 17.13 1.29
CA ARG A 64 -3.83 16.43 2.45
C ARG A 64 -3.44 15.00 2.06
N CYS A 65 -2.23 14.59 2.40
CA CYS A 65 -1.71 13.26 2.12
C CYS A 65 -1.60 12.42 3.40
N LEU A 66 -0.65 12.74 4.29
CA LEU A 66 -0.40 11.97 5.52
C LEU A 66 -0.64 12.82 6.76
N GLY A 67 -1.43 12.28 7.70
CA GLY A 67 -1.67 12.86 9.02
C GLY A 67 -0.92 12.10 10.12
N PHE A 68 -0.34 12.82 11.07
CA PHE A 68 0.36 12.26 12.23
C PHE A 68 0.18 13.09 13.50
N ARG A 69 0.39 12.44 14.65
CA ARG A 69 0.28 13.05 15.98
C ARG A 69 1.65 13.08 16.66
N ASN A 70 2.37 14.20 16.52
CA ASN A 70 3.62 14.43 17.26
C ASN A 70 3.33 14.94 18.68
N PHE A 71 2.74 14.06 19.52
CA PHE A 71 2.28 14.37 20.88
C PHE A 71 1.23 15.51 20.99
N LYS A 72 0.56 15.85 19.87
CA LYS A 72 -0.47 16.89 19.81
C LYS A 72 -1.88 16.29 19.92
N PRO A 73 -2.86 17.06 20.44
CA PRO A 73 -4.26 16.64 20.46
C PRO A 73 -4.79 16.43 19.03
N ASP A 74 -4.48 17.34 18.11
CA ASP A 74 -4.94 17.27 16.73
C ASP A 74 -3.90 16.66 15.78
N PHE A 75 -4.38 16.12 14.66
CA PHE A 75 -3.51 15.67 13.58
C PHE A 75 -2.80 16.83 12.89
N SER A 76 -1.48 16.71 12.75
CA SER A 76 -0.69 17.51 11.82
C SER A 76 -0.64 16.82 10.47
N TRP A 77 -0.71 17.58 9.38
CA TRP A 77 -0.82 17.03 8.02
C TRP A 77 0.33 17.51 7.13
N ILE A 78 0.77 16.62 6.24
CA ILE A 78 1.56 16.99 5.08
C ILE A 78 0.72 16.80 3.81
N THR A 79 0.93 17.68 2.85
CA THR A 79 0.35 17.63 1.51
C THR A 79 1.02 16.57 0.64
N TYR A 80 0.41 16.24 -0.50
CA TYR A 80 0.99 15.29 -1.46
C TYR A 80 2.36 15.75 -1.97
N ASN A 81 2.55 17.04 -2.27
CA ASN A 81 3.84 17.56 -2.73
C ASN A 81 4.90 17.51 -1.62
N GLU A 82 4.55 17.84 -0.38
CA GLU A 82 5.49 17.69 0.74
C GLU A 82 5.89 16.23 0.96
N PHE A 83 4.95 15.29 0.76
CA PHE A 83 5.25 13.87 0.84
C PHE A 83 6.18 13.40 -0.29
N ILE A 84 5.87 13.76 -1.55
CA ILE A 84 6.69 13.46 -2.73
C ILE A 84 8.11 14.02 -2.56
N GLU A 85 8.23 15.29 -2.17
CA GLU A 85 9.52 15.95 -1.96
C GLU A 85 10.35 15.23 -0.89
N ARG A 86 9.72 14.85 0.24
CA ARG A 86 10.42 14.08 1.29
C ARG A 86 10.87 12.71 0.80
N ALA A 87 10.03 12.01 0.02
CA ALA A 87 10.38 10.72 -0.55
C ALA A 87 11.55 10.83 -1.55
N GLU A 88 11.53 11.82 -2.44
CA GLU A 88 12.62 12.08 -3.39
C GLU A 88 13.93 12.45 -2.68
N HIS A 89 13.87 13.27 -1.64
CA HIS A 89 15.03 13.59 -0.80
C HIS A 89 15.59 12.34 -0.10
N PHE A 90 14.72 11.48 0.45
CA PHE A 90 15.13 10.23 1.07
C PHE A 90 15.83 9.30 0.07
N GLY A 91 15.21 9.08 -1.10
CA GLY A 91 15.77 8.26 -2.17
C GLY A 91 17.11 8.81 -2.70
N SER A 92 17.21 10.13 -2.86
CA SER A 92 18.46 10.80 -3.24
C SER A 92 19.57 10.60 -2.19
N GLY A 93 19.21 10.61 -0.90
CA GLY A 93 20.11 10.27 0.19
C GLY A 93 20.64 8.84 0.09
N LEU A 94 19.79 7.87 -0.23
CA LEU A 94 20.21 6.49 -0.45
C LEU A 94 21.19 6.36 -1.63
N ILE A 95 20.94 7.05 -2.74
CA ILE A 95 21.87 7.07 -3.88
C ILE A 95 23.23 7.63 -3.43
N ARG A 96 23.23 8.73 -2.67
CA ARG A 96 24.45 9.33 -2.14
C ARG A 96 25.22 8.38 -1.21
N MET A 97 24.52 7.49 -0.51
CA MET A 97 25.09 6.44 0.34
C MET A 97 25.59 5.21 -0.44
N GLY A 98 25.40 5.15 -1.76
CA GLY A 98 25.86 4.07 -2.62
C GLY A 98 24.78 3.11 -3.09
N LEU A 99 23.50 3.40 -2.84
CA LEU A 99 22.40 2.67 -3.47
C LEU A 99 22.44 2.89 -4.98
N THR A 100 22.49 1.81 -5.75
CA THR A 100 22.35 1.91 -7.22
C THR A 100 20.86 1.88 -7.56
N PRO A 101 20.30 2.86 -8.29
CA PRO A 101 18.91 2.78 -8.72
C PRO A 101 18.62 1.50 -9.52
N GLY A 102 17.46 0.92 -9.31
CA GLY A 102 17.03 -0.31 -9.98
C GLY A 102 16.80 -1.49 -9.05
N GLN A 103 16.20 -2.53 -9.63
CA GLN A 103 15.63 -3.66 -8.90
C GLN A 103 16.67 -4.64 -8.33
N SER A 104 17.95 -4.42 -8.60
CA SER A 104 19.03 -5.15 -7.92
C SER A 104 19.32 -4.63 -6.51
N SER A 105 18.72 -3.49 -6.13
CA SER A 105 19.00 -2.82 -4.87
C SER A 105 17.89 -3.05 -3.86
N ASN A 106 18.25 -3.67 -2.74
CA ASN A 106 17.35 -4.03 -1.66
C ASN A 106 17.57 -3.12 -0.46
N VAL A 107 16.48 -2.59 0.10
CA VAL A 107 16.48 -1.70 1.26
C VAL A 107 15.60 -2.28 2.36
N GLY A 108 16.22 -2.73 3.45
CA GLY A 108 15.51 -3.14 4.66
C GLY A 108 14.96 -1.93 5.40
N ILE A 109 13.66 -1.94 5.72
CA ILE A 109 13.02 -0.90 6.54
C ILE A 109 12.54 -1.55 7.84
N TYR A 110 13.22 -1.21 8.94
CA TYR A 110 12.88 -1.65 10.29
C TYR A 110 12.42 -0.45 11.12
N ALA A 111 11.10 -0.27 11.21
CA ALA A 111 10.49 0.80 11.99
C ALA A 111 9.01 0.50 12.23
N GLN A 112 8.45 1.14 13.27
CA GLN A 112 7.01 1.14 13.54
C GLN A 112 6.23 1.85 12.43
N ASN A 113 4.92 1.60 12.39
CA ASN A 113 4.02 2.24 11.43
C ASN A 113 3.97 3.76 11.68
N CYS A 114 4.61 4.54 10.83
CA CYS A 114 4.67 5.99 10.94
C CYS A 114 4.84 6.66 9.56
N ILE A 115 4.78 8.00 9.51
CA ILE A 115 4.94 8.74 8.25
C ILE A 115 6.35 8.56 7.66
N GLU A 116 7.36 8.44 8.51
CA GLU A 116 8.76 8.25 8.09
C GLU A 116 8.93 6.91 7.40
N TRP A 117 8.18 5.89 7.84
CA TRP A 117 8.14 4.59 7.18
C TRP A 117 7.58 4.72 5.75
N ALA A 118 6.47 5.45 5.57
CA ALA A 118 5.89 5.71 4.25
C ALA A 118 6.84 6.53 3.35
N VAL A 119 7.49 7.56 3.90
CA VAL A 119 8.50 8.36 3.19
C VAL A 119 9.67 7.48 2.74
N ALA A 120 10.17 6.61 3.61
CA ALA A 120 11.27 5.70 3.29
C ALA A 120 10.89 4.70 2.19
N GLN A 121 9.70 4.11 2.29
CA GLN A 121 9.15 3.19 1.28
C GLN A 121 9.06 3.86 -0.09
N TYR A 122 8.42 5.03 -0.17
CA TYR A 122 8.23 5.73 -1.43
C TYR A 122 9.54 6.30 -1.99
N GLY A 123 10.48 6.69 -1.12
CA GLY A 123 11.82 7.08 -1.54
C GLY A 123 12.63 5.92 -2.12
N CYS A 124 12.40 4.67 -1.68
CA CYS A 124 12.98 3.49 -2.33
C CYS A 124 12.35 3.25 -3.70
N TRP A 125 11.01 3.28 -3.79
CA TRP A 125 10.29 3.08 -5.04
C TRP A 125 10.59 4.15 -6.09
N SER A 126 10.82 5.41 -5.69
CA SER A 126 11.22 6.47 -6.62
C SER A 126 12.58 6.18 -7.27
N GLN A 127 13.42 5.35 -6.66
CA GLN A 127 14.71 4.89 -7.19
C GLN A 127 14.64 3.48 -7.77
N SER A 128 13.43 2.92 -7.97
CA SER A 128 13.20 1.54 -8.40
C SER A 128 13.85 0.48 -7.50
N ALA A 129 14.14 0.83 -6.24
CA ALA A 129 14.71 -0.09 -5.27
C ALA A 129 13.60 -0.92 -4.60
N ILE A 130 13.96 -2.14 -4.22
CA ILE A 130 13.06 -3.09 -3.57
C ILE A 130 13.10 -2.87 -2.07
N ILE A 131 11.93 -2.78 -1.46
CA ILE A 131 11.81 -2.67 -0.01
C ILE A 131 11.71 -4.06 0.61
N ILE A 132 12.35 -4.23 1.76
CA ILE A 132 12.23 -5.42 2.60
C ILE A 132 11.68 -4.94 3.95
N PRO A 133 10.35 -5.05 4.19
CA PRO A 133 9.76 -4.62 5.45
C PRO A 133 10.17 -5.59 6.57
N LEU A 134 10.72 -5.05 7.64
CA LEU A 134 11.10 -5.81 8.83
C LEU A 134 10.19 -5.35 9.98
N TYR A 135 9.37 -6.27 10.49
CA TYR A 135 8.53 -5.99 11.66
C TYR A 135 9.42 -5.78 12.89
N ASP A 136 9.11 -4.76 13.69
CA ASP A 136 9.74 -4.53 14.98
C ASP A 136 9.46 -5.66 15.99
N THR A 137 8.32 -6.34 15.84
CA THR A 137 7.85 -7.41 16.73
C THR A 137 8.39 -8.81 16.42
N LEU A 138 9.02 -9.05 15.26
CA LEU A 138 9.42 -10.40 14.82
C LEU A 138 10.65 -10.97 15.55
N GLY A 139 11.31 -10.19 16.41
CA GLY A 139 12.53 -10.59 17.09
C GLY A 139 13.75 -10.68 16.15
N PRO A 140 14.97 -10.75 16.71
CA PRO A 140 16.21 -10.63 15.93
C PRO A 140 16.46 -11.78 14.96
N ASP A 141 16.05 -13.01 15.30
CA ASP A 141 16.31 -14.19 14.47
C ASP A 141 15.57 -14.15 13.13
N ALA A 142 14.32 -13.70 13.14
CA ALA A 142 13.53 -13.53 11.94
C ALA A 142 14.11 -12.41 11.03
N SER A 143 14.56 -11.29 11.60
CA SER A 143 15.17 -10.21 10.82
C SER A 143 16.46 -10.66 10.12
N ILE A 144 17.31 -11.45 10.79
CA ILE A 144 18.55 -11.99 10.22
C ILE A 144 18.27 -12.96 9.06
N PHE A 145 17.21 -13.76 9.17
CA PHE A 145 16.80 -14.66 8.10
C PHE A 145 16.38 -13.89 6.83
N ILE A 146 15.59 -12.83 7.00
CA ILE A 146 15.02 -12.03 5.91
C ILE A 146 16.12 -11.31 5.09
N ILE A 147 17.14 -10.76 5.75
CA ILE A 147 18.21 -9.97 5.12
C ILE A 147 19.06 -10.80 4.12
N LYS A 148 18.99 -12.13 4.15
CA LYS A 148 19.85 -13.02 3.33
C LYS A 148 19.30 -13.42 1.96
N GLN A 149 18.16 -12.88 1.51
CA GLN A 149 17.47 -13.26 0.26
C GLN A 149 17.37 -12.05 -0.70
N ALA A 150 17.59 -12.20 -2.03
CA ALA A 150 17.63 -11.09 -3.02
C ALA A 150 16.76 -11.33 -4.30
N PRO A 151 16.04 -10.33 -4.87
CA PRO A 151 15.11 -10.50 -6.03
C PRO A 151 15.53 -9.91 -7.44
N LYS A 152 14.73 -10.14 -8.54
CA LYS A 152 14.79 -9.65 -9.98
C LYS A 152 13.43 -9.31 -10.73
N PRO A 153 13.37 -8.29 -11.66
CA PRO A 153 12.25 -7.54 -12.29
C PRO A 153 10.85 -8.14 -12.54
N SER A 154 10.70 -9.46 -12.63
CA SER A 154 9.46 -10.22 -12.35
C SER A 154 9.11 -10.14 -10.86
N ASP A 155 9.29 -8.94 -10.32
CA ASP A 155 9.95 -8.84 -9.04
C ASP A 155 9.03 -8.53 -7.93
N ILE A 156 9.44 -9.06 -6.81
CA ILE A 156 8.83 -8.86 -5.54
C ILE A 156 8.89 -7.37 -5.20
N CYS A 157 7.75 -6.70 -5.26
CA CYS A 157 7.52 -5.39 -4.66
C CYS A 157 7.55 -5.50 -3.13
N LEU A 158 7.05 -6.62 -2.59
CA LEU A 158 6.83 -6.83 -1.18
C LEU A 158 6.99 -8.33 -0.82
N ILE A 159 7.76 -8.64 0.22
CA ILE A 159 7.72 -9.98 0.85
C ILE A 159 6.90 -9.87 2.13
N CYS A 160 5.71 -10.47 2.13
CA CYS A 160 4.87 -10.59 3.33
C CYS A 160 5.14 -11.92 4.02
N TYR A 161 5.69 -11.88 5.23
CA TYR A 161 5.84 -13.10 6.03
C TYR A 161 4.51 -13.46 6.68
N THR A 162 4.13 -14.73 6.54
CA THR A 162 2.96 -15.32 7.22
C THR A 162 3.44 -16.31 8.27
N SER A 163 2.71 -16.39 9.38
CA SER A 163 3.10 -17.20 10.54
C SER A 163 3.22 -18.69 10.23
N GLY A 164 2.52 -19.21 9.21
CA GLY A 164 2.60 -20.59 8.75
C GLY A 164 2.07 -21.60 9.78
N THR A 165 1.34 -22.63 9.32
CA THR A 165 0.76 -23.63 10.24
C THR A 165 1.72 -24.76 10.63
N THR A 166 2.96 -24.79 10.11
CA THR A 166 3.85 -25.97 10.19
C THR A 166 5.35 -25.69 10.37
N GLY A 167 5.80 -24.49 10.74
CA GLY A 167 7.25 -24.22 10.95
C GLY A 167 7.65 -22.74 10.81
N ASP A 168 8.89 -22.47 10.36
CA ASP A 168 9.44 -21.12 10.15
C ASP A 168 8.54 -20.23 9.26
N PRO A 169 8.49 -18.91 9.49
CA PRO A 169 7.69 -17.97 8.69
C PRO A 169 8.00 -18.06 7.19
N LYS A 170 6.96 -18.20 6.38
CA LYS A 170 7.07 -18.25 4.91
C LYS A 170 6.84 -16.87 4.32
N GLY A 171 7.81 -16.37 3.57
CA GLY A 171 7.72 -15.12 2.83
C GLY A 171 6.90 -15.30 1.54
N VAL A 172 5.75 -14.67 1.47
CA VAL A 172 4.94 -14.58 0.26
C VAL A 172 5.46 -13.42 -0.58
N MET A 173 5.91 -13.76 -1.78
CA MET A 173 6.54 -12.86 -2.72
C MET A 173 5.46 -12.18 -3.58
N LEU A 174 5.24 -10.88 -3.41
CA LEU A 174 4.22 -10.12 -4.11
C LEU A 174 4.86 -9.11 -5.05
N THR A 175 4.51 -9.18 -6.33
CA THR A 175 4.96 -8.22 -7.34
C THR A 175 4.12 -6.94 -7.32
N HIS A 176 4.58 -5.90 -8.02
CA HIS A 176 3.79 -4.68 -8.22
C HIS A 176 2.45 -4.98 -8.90
N GLU A 177 2.42 -5.87 -9.89
CA GLU A 177 1.20 -6.28 -10.58
C GLU A 177 0.21 -6.97 -9.63
N ASN A 178 0.71 -7.78 -8.70
CA ASN A 178 -0.16 -8.43 -7.71
C ASN A 178 -0.85 -7.39 -6.82
N LEU A 179 -0.11 -6.37 -6.36
CA LEU A 179 -0.67 -5.31 -5.51
C LEU A 179 -1.63 -4.40 -6.27
N ILE A 180 -1.28 -3.97 -7.49
CA ILE A 180 -2.15 -3.08 -8.28
C ILE A 180 -3.43 -3.82 -8.70
N SER A 181 -3.33 -5.09 -9.11
CA SER A 181 -4.50 -5.89 -9.49
C SER A 181 -5.45 -6.12 -8.29
N ALA A 182 -4.88 -6.40 -7.11
CA ALA A 182 -5.66 -6.56 -5.88
C ALA A 182 -6.28 -5.23 -5.40
N THR A 183 -5.53 -4.13 -5.48
CA THR A 183 -6.02 -2.77 -5.14
C THR A 183 -7.17 -2.36 -6.07
N GLY A 184 -7.00 -2.63 -7.35
CA GLY A 184 -8.04 -2.41 -8.34
C GLY A 184 -9.32 -3.20 -8.08
N SER A 185 -9.20 -4.42 -7.56
CA SER A 185 -10.37 -5.21 -7.14
C SER A 185 -11.09 -4.61 -5.93
N LEU A 186 -10.38 -3.91 -5.03
CA LEU A 186 -10.98 -3.18 -3.90
C LEU A 186 -11.80 -1.97 -4.38
N MET A 187 -11.32 -1.24 -5.39
CA MET A 187 -11.99 -0.05 -5.91
C MET A 187 -13.38 -0.31 -6.49
N VAL A 188 -13.63 -1.52 -7.00
CA VAL A 188 -14.96 -1.89 -7.52
C VAL A 188 -16.00 -1.96 -6.40
N ASN A 189 -15.55 -2.32 -5.19
CA ASN A 189 -16.44 -2.65 -4.08
C ASN A 189 -16.57 -1.49 -3.11
N PHE A 190 -15.55 -0.64 -3.08
CA PHE A 190 -15.43 0.49 -2.18
C PHE A 190 -14.97 1.69 -3.01
N PRO A 191 -15.91 2.44 -3.63
CA PRO A 191 -15.57 3.68 -4.32
C PRO A 191 -15.01 4.66 -3.29
N VAL A 192 -13.78 5.11 -3.52
CA VAL A 192 -13.07 6.09 -2.68
C VAL A 192 -12.97 7.39 -3.45
N SER A 193 -13.25 8.51 -2.79
CA SER A 193 -13.18 9.86 -3.31
C SER A 193 -12.08 10.67 -2.61
N THR A 194 -11.72 11.83 -3.15
CA THR A 194 -10.74 12.73 -2.53
C THR A 194 -11.15 13.27 -1.17
N GLU A 195 -12.43 13.17 -0.80
CA GLU A 195 -12.96 13.59 0.50
C GLU A 195 -12.82 12.51 1.57
N ASP A 196 -12.45 11.29 1.18
CA ASP A 196 -12.36 10.17 2.11
C ASP A 196 -11.08 10.19 2.95
N SER A 197 -11.20 9.60 4.15
CA SER A 197 -10.08 9.43 5.07
C SER A 197 -10.09 8.06 5.73
N LEU A 198 -8.93 7.42 5.71
CA LEU A 198 -8.68 6.14 6.37
C LEU A 198 -7.90 6.36 7.67
N ILE A 199 -8.24 5.62 8.73
CA ILE A 199 -7.34 5.47 9.89
C ILE A 199 -6.40 4.27 9.71
N SER A 200 -5.09 4.53 9.65
CA SER A 200 -4.04 3.49 9.57
C SER A 200 -3.60 3.10 10.98
N TYR A 201 -4.03 1.91 11.41
CA TYR A 201 -3.69 1.34 12.72
C TYR A 201 -3.20 -0.11 12.64
N LEU A 202 -3.35 -0.76 11.48
CA LEU A 202 -2.81 -2.09 11.24
C LEU A 202 -1.29 -2.03 11.03
N PRO A 203 -0.55 -3.11 11.33
CA PRO A 203 0.88 -3.17 11.06
C PRO A 203 1.18 -2.93 9.56
N SER A 204 2.09 -2.00 9.27
CA SER A 204 2.47 -1.66 7.88
C SER A 204 2.91 -2.88 7.08
N ALA A 205 3.59 -3.83 7.68
CA ALA A 205 4.08 -5.00 6.95
C ALA A 205 2.97 -6.04 6.62
N HIS A 206 1.75 -5.85 7.12
CA HIS A 206 0.60 -6.68 6.76
C HIS A 206 0.05 -6.30 5.37
N VAL A 207 -0.13 -7.28 4.48
CA VAL A 207 -0.56 -7.03 3.09
C VAL A 207 -1.89 -6.27 3.00
N TYR A 208 -2.82 -6.52 3.93
CA TYR A 208 -4.11 -5.82 3.95
C TYR A 208 -3.96 -4.31 4.18
N GLU A 209 -3.04 -3.89 5.04
CA GLU A 209 -2.76 -2.46 5.27
C GLU A 209 -2.11 -1.84 4.02
N GLN A 210 -1.22 -2.58 3.34
CA GLN A 210 -0.58 -2.12 2.10
C GLN A 210 -1.60 -1.95 0.96
N LEU A 211 -2.57 -2.86 0.83
CA LEU A 211 -3.63 -2.78 -0.19
C LEU A 211 -4.60 -1.62 0.08
N ASN A 212 -5.04 -1.45 1.33
CA ASN A 212 -5.91 -0.33 1.68
C ASN A 212 -5.21 1.01 1.45
N ARG A 213 -3.95 1.14 1.89
CA ARG A 213 -3.12 2.33 1.64
C ARG A 213 -2.98 2.63 0.16
N ALA A 214 -2.69 1.62 -0.67
CA ALA A 214 -2.61 1.78 -2.11
C ALA A 214 -3.94 2.29 -2.70
N SER A 215 -5.08 1.79 -2.22
CA SER A 215 -6.42 2.25 -2.66
C SER A 215 -6.67 3.72 -2.30
N ILE A 216 -6.34 4.14 -1.09
CA ILE A 216 -6.51 5.53 -0.65
C ILE A 216 -5.67 6.49 -1.48
N PHE A 217 -4.38 6.17 -1.71
CA PHE A 217 -3.52 7.02 -2.52
C PHE A 217 -3.93 7.06 -4.00
N LEU A 218 -4.38 5.92 -4.55
CA LEU A 218 -4.82 5.83 -5.94
C LEU A 218 -6.00 6.77 -6.24
N ASN A 219 -6.83 7.04 -5.22
CA ASN A 219 -8.00 7.90 -5.32
C ASN A 219 -7.79 9.31 -4.76
N GLY A 220 -6.56 9.65 -4.33
CA GLY A 220 -6.24 10.98 -3.82
C GLY A 220 -6.88 11.29 -2.46
N ALA A 221 -7.35 10.26 -1.76
CA ALA A 221 -7.88 10.34 -0.40
C ALA A 221 -6.74 10.47 0.64
N SER A 222 -7.11 10.57 1.92
CA SER A 222 -6.15 10.86 3.01
C SER A 222 -6.02 9.73 4.03
N ILE A 223 -4.85 9.63 4.69
CA ILE A 223 -4.61 8.63 5.75
C ILE A 223 -4.19 9.34 7.04
N GLY A 224 -4.90 9.07 8.14
CA GLY A 224 -4.47 9.42 9.49
C GLY A 224 -3.84 8.23 10.19
N PHE A 225 -2.57 8.34 10.60
CA PHE A 225 -1.93 7.32 11.43
C PHE A 225 -2.38 7.41 12.87
N PHE A 226 -2.77 6.28 13.45
CA PHE A 226 -3.10 6.19 14.87
C PHE A 226 -1.92 6.63 15.75
N SER A 227 -2.19 6.95 17.01
CA SER A 227 -1.21 7.46 17.97
C SER A 227 -0.11 6.46 18.38
N GLY A 228 -0.12 5.24 17.83
CA GLY A 228 0.81 4.15 18.18
C GLY A 228 0.29 3.26 19.31
N ASP A 229 -0.82 3.61 19.95
CA ASP A 229 -1.45 2.84 21.03
C ASP A 229 -2.88 2.45 20.62
N VAL A 230 -3.09 1.15 20.39
CA VAL A 230 -4.39 0.60 19.97
C VAL A 230 -5.49 0.87 21.02
N ALA A 231 -5.14 0.99 22.30
CA ALA A 231 -6.11 1.32 23.35
C ALA A 231 -6.73 2.71 23.15
N LYS A 232 -6.04 3.61 22.44
CA LYS A 232 -6.49 4.98 22.14
C LYS A 232 -7.14 5.12 20.76
N LEU A 233 -7.30 4.02 20.02
CA LEU A 233 -7.81 4.07 18.65
C LEU A 233 -9.18 4.74 18.54
N VAL A 234 -10.08 4.52 19.51
CA VAL A 234 -11.40 5.18 19.53
C VAL A 234 -11.28 6.69 19.72
N GLU A 235 -10.32 7.16 20.52
CA GLU A 235 -10.03 8.58 20.68
C GLU A 235 -9.44 9.16 19.40
N ASP A 236 -8.49 8.45 18.78
CA ASP A 236 -7.91 8.82 17.49
C ASP A 236 -8.98 8.96 16.41
N MET A 237 -9.95 8.03 16.35
CA MET A 237 -11.08 8.08 15.41
C MET A 237 -12.04 9.23 15.70
N LYS A 238 -12.31 9.55 16.97
CA LYS A 238 -13.17 10.71 17.32
C LYS A 238 -12.56 12.02 16.82
N ILE A 239 -11.24 12.12 16.77
CA ILE A 239 -10.53 13.31 16.32
C ILE A 239 -10.40 13.30 14.79
N LEU A 240 -9.98 12.17 14.22
CA LEU A 240 -9.75 12.04 12.78
C LEU A 240 -11.06 12.06 11.98
N GLN A 241 -12.16 11.57 12.56
CA GLN A 241 -13.44 11.33 11.89
C GLN A 241 -13.26 10.57 10.56
N PRO A 242 -12.62 9.38 10.57
CA PRO A 242 -12.35 8.65 9.33
C PRO A 242 -13.65 8.23 8.66
N THR A 243 -13.72 8.36 7.34
CA THR A 243 -14.84 7.85 6.53
C THR A 243 -14.66 6.37 6.19
N ILE A 244 -13.43 5.85 6.27
CA ILE A 244 -13.07 4.47 6.01
C ILE A 244 -12.41 3.86 7.25
N PHE A 245 -12.96 2.74 7.72
CA PHE A 245 -12.44 1.99 8.87
C PHE A 245 -12.21 0.52 8.49
N GLN A 246 -10.97 0.05 8.65
CA GLN A 246 -10.62 -1.34 8.41
C GLN A 246 -10.93 -2.16 9.67
N LEU A 247 -11.62 -3.29 9.51
CA LEU A 247 -11.85 -4.23 10.60
C LEU A 247 -11.03 -5.50 10.34
N TYR A 248 -10.27 -5.92 11.36
CA TYR A 248 -9.61 -7.23 11.36
C TYR A 248 -10.40 -8.15 12.28
N GLN A 249 -10.96 -9.22 11.71
CA GLN A 249 -11.64 -10.27 12.47
C GLN A 249 -10.87 -11.57 12.24
N GLU A 250 -10.28 -12.10 13.31
CA GLU A 250 -9.73 -13.47 13.28
C GLU A 250 -10.93 -14.43 13.18
N PHE A 251 -10.95 -15.24 12.11
CA PHE A 251 -11.88 -16.36 11.96
C PHE A 251 -11.26 -17.65 12.49
#